data_AF-A0A1H9G8S4-F1
#
_entry.id   AF-A0A1H9G8S4-F1
#
_cell.length_a   1.000
_cell.length_b   1.000
_cell.length_c   1.000
_cell.angle_alpha   90.00
_cell.angle_beta   90.00
_cell.angle_gamma   90.00
#
_symmetry.space_group_name_H-M   'P 1'
#
loop_
_entity.id
_entity.type
_entity.pdbx_description
1 polymer ?
#
loop_
_entity_poly.entity_id
_entity_poly.type
_entity_poly.pdbx_seq_one_letter_code
_entity_poly.pdbx_strand_id
1 'polypeptide(L)'
;MWKSISVIILMNGLKIQWGINILVASTSTLIQFPLIATHVPFLIVTHHKNDASGLRMDMLGYYVDRTGFKTNYFTGHGIDYLAIGY
;
A
#
# COMPACT_ATOMS: atom_id res chain seq x y z
N MET A 1 -11.24 10.70 -9.33
CA MET A 1 -10.18 9.67 -9.22
C MET A 1 -10.72 8.56 -8.33
N TRP A 2 -10.77 7.31 -8.81
CA TRP A 2 -11.39 6.20 -8.08
C TRP A 2 -10.41 5.65 -7.06
N LYS A 3 -10.80 5.65 -5.78
CA LYS A 3 -10.08 4.94 -4.72
C LYS A 3 -10.74 3.59 -4.55
N SER A 4 -9.96 2.51 -4.64
CA SER A 4 -10.48 1.17 -4.38
C SER A 4 -9.60 0.50 -3.35
N ILE A 5 -10.25 -0.10 -2.37
CA ILE A 5 -9.64 -0.95 -1.35
C ILE A 5 -10.45 -2.24 -1.37
N SER A 6 -9.79 -3.38 -1.49
CA SER A 6 -10.48 -4.65 -1.68
C SER A 6 -9.68 -5.81 -1.10
N VAL A 7 -10.39 -6.89 -0.78
CA VAL A 7 -9.87 -8.09 -0.14
C VAL A 7 -10.50 -9.32 -0.76
N ILE A 8 -9.69 -10.36 -0.95
CA ILE A 8 -10.13 -11.72 -1.22
C ILE A 8 -9.56 -12.64 -0.14
N ILE A 9 -10.43 -13.48 0.43
CA ILE A 9 -10.04 -14.56 1.35
C ILE A 9 -10.26 -15.87 0.62
N LEU A 10 -9.21 -16.68 0.55
CA LEU A 10 -9.25 -18.01 -0.04
C LEU A 10 -9.51 -19.06 1.04
N MET A 11 -10.05 -20.22 0.64
CA MET A 11 -10.49 -21.28 1.56
C MET A 11 -9.38 -21.78 2.52
N ASN A 12 -8.11 -21.58 2.16
CA ASN A 12 -6.95 -21.99 2.96
C ASN A 12 -6.49 -20.90 3.96
N GLY A 13 -7.27 -19.85 4.17
CA GLY A 13 -6.93 -18.72 5.05
C GLY A 13 -5.97 -17.69 4.42
N LEU A 14 -5.56 -17.89 3.17
CA LEU A 14 -4.76 -16.92 2.41
C LEU A 14 -5.61 -15.68 2.10
N LYS A 15 -5.08 -14.51 2.44
CA LYS A 15 -5.68 -13.19 2.24
C LYS A 15 -4.85 -12.43 1.20
N ILE A 16 -5.56 -11.89 0.20
CA ILE A 16 -4.99 -10.99 -0.81
C ILE A 16 -5.73 -9.67 -0.67
N GLN A 17 -4.99 -8.59 -0.46
CA GLN A 17 -5.52 -7.27 -0.17
C GLN A 17 -4.83 -6.24 -1.04
N TRP A 18 -5.58 -5.30 -1.61
CA TRP A 18 -5.00 -4.24 -2.41
C TRP A 18 -5.68 -2.90 -2.17
N GLY A 19 -4.91 -1.85 -2.37
CA GLY A 19 -5.40 -0.48 -2.39
C GLY A 19 -4.85 0.23 -3.63
N ILE A 20 -5.70 0.98 -4.30
CA ILE A 20 -5.34 1.76 -5.49
C ILE A 20 -5.59 3.24 -5.21
N ASN A 21 -4.63 4.07 -5.59
CA ASN A 21 -4.68 5.52 -5.50
C ASN A 21 -4.81 6.05 -4.07
N ILE A 22 -4.04 5.48 -3.16
CA ILE A 22 -3.98 5.93 -1.77
C ILE A 22 -3.17 7.23 -1.72
N LEU A 23 -3.86 8.35 -1.52
CA LEU A 23 -3.24 9.67 -1.46
C LEU A 23 -2.41 9.81 -0.18
N VAL A 24 -1.15 10.19 -0.36
CA VAL A 24 -0.22 10.44 0.74
C VAL A 24 -0.24 11.92 1.08
N ALA A 25 -0.80 12.24 2.25
CA ALA A 25 -0.96 13.62 2.72
C ALA A 25 0.28 14.17 3.45
N SER A 26 1.20 13.31 3.86
CA SER A 26 2.39 13.68 4.65
C SER A 26 3.62 12.90 4.21
N THR A 27 4.80 13.32 4.67
CA THR A 27 6.06 12.66 4.33
C THR A 27 6.23 11.26 4.93
N SER A 28 5.31 10.85 5.82
CA SER A 28 5.29 9.55 6.48
C SER A 28 3.84 9.14 6.70
N THR A 29 3.35 8.19 5.91
CA THR A 29 1.95 7.72 5.98
C THR A 29 1.88 6.25 6.39
N LEU A 30 0.94 5.95 7.28
CA LEU A 30 0.54 4.59 7.62
C LEU A 30 -0.66 4.20 6.74
N ILE A 31 -0.53 3.10 6.02
CA ILE A 31 -1.61 2.49 5.25
C ILE A 31 -2.03 1.22 5.96
N GLN A 32 -3.28 1.18 6.44
CA GLN A 32 -3.84 0.01 7.10
C GLN A 32 -4.40 -0.96 6.07
N PHE A 33 -4.12 -2.25 6.27
CA PHE A 33 -4.80 -3.31 5.54
C PHE A 33 -6.25 -3.41 6.01
N PRO A 34 -7.21 -3.70 5.13
CA PRO A 34 -8.61 -3.88 5.51
C PRO A 34 -8.83 -5.05 6.47
N LEU A 35 -7.96 -6.06 6.40
CA LEU A 35 -7.99 -7.25 7.21
C LEU A 35 -6.61 -7.51 7.82
N ILE A 36 -6.60 -7.80 9.12
CA ILE A 36 -5.37 -8.16 9.83
C ILE A 36 -4.91 -9.54 9.35
N ALA A 37 -3.66 -9.64 8.95
CA ALA A 37 -3.01 -10.90 8.66
C ALA A 37 -2.55 -11.57 9.96
N THR A 38 -2.62 -12.89 10.03
CA THR A 38 -2.09 -13.70 11.11
C THR A 38 -0.56 -13.57 11.20
N HIS A 39 0.11 -13.46 10.05
CA HIS A 39 1.55 -13.24 9.88
C HIS A 39 1.84 -11.96 9.10
N VAL A 40 3.09 -11.49 9.12
CA VAL A 40 3.49 -10.33 8.30
C VAL A 40 3.33 -10.70 6.82
N PRO A 41 2.50 -10.00 6.04
CA PRO A 41 2.25 -10.34 4.65
C PRO A 41 3.43 -9.95 3.77
N PHE A 42 3.57 -10.66 2.66
CA PHE A 42 4.40 -10.19 1.55
C PHE A 42 3.73 -8.96 0.93
N LEU A 43 4.49 -7.89 0.75
CA LEU A 43 3.99 -6.59 0.31
C LEU A 43 4.71 -6.12 -0.94
N ILE A 44 3.94 -5.80 -1.97
CA ILE A 44 4.37 -5.03 -3.14
C ILE A 44 3.76 -3.64 -3.04
N VAL A 45 4.57 -2.61 -3.24
CA VAL A 45 4.11 -1.22 -3.27
C VAL A 45 4.62 -0.56 -4.54
N THR A 46 3.72 0.11 -5.24
CA THR A 46 4.05 0.97 -6.37
C THR A 46 3.58 2.39 -6.08
N HIS A 47 4.28 3.37 -6.64
CA HIS A 47 3.91 4.78 -6.52
C HIS A 47 3.66 5.34 -7.91
N HIS A 48 2.71 6.25 -8.02
CA HIS A 48 2.49 7.04 -9.22
C HIS A 48 2.40 8.52 -8.84
N LYS A 49 3.13 9.33 -9.60
CA LYS A 49 3.03 10.79 -9.53
C LYS A 49 1.85 11.23 -10.37
N ASN A 50 1.02 12.11 -9.83
CA ASN A 50 -0.10 12.68 -10.56
C ASN A 50 0.28 13.94 -11.37
N ASP A 51 1.57 14.30 -11.41
CA ASP A 51 2.04 15.43 -12.19
C ASP A 51 2.83 14.95 -13.42
N ALA A 52 2.70 15.72 -14.50
CA ALA A 52 3.29 15.44 -15.80
C ALA A 52 4.83 15.57 -15.84
N SER A 53 5.49 15.80 -14.70
CA SER A 53 6.94 16.05 -14.68
C SER A 53 7.80 14.80 -14.88
N GLY A 54 7.20 13.59 -14.83
CA GLY A 54 7.90 12.33 -15.13
C GLY A 54 9.03 11.96 -14.16
N LEU A 55 9.19 12.69 -13.05
CA LEU A 55 10.21 12.40 -12.05
C LEU A 55 9.84 11.13 -11.28
N ARG A 56 10.54 10.04 -11.59
CA ARG A 56 10.53 8.78 -10.83
C ARG A 56 11.19 9.05 -9.49
N MET A 57 10.41 8.96 -8.41
CA MET A 57 10.91 9.19 -7.05
C MET A 57 11.03 7.84 -6.37
N ASP A 58 12.26 7.45 -6.03
CA ASP A 58 12.48 6.18 -5.36
C ASP A 58 11.86 6.19 -3.96
N MET A 59 11.11 5.13 -3.67
CA MET A 59 10.56 4.89 -2.36
C MET A 59 11.73 4.69 -1.39
N LEU A 60 11.89 5.61 -0.42
CA LEU A 60 13.04 5.60 0.50
C LEU A 60 13.08 4.37 1.42
N GLY A 61 11.93 3.70 1.55
CA GLY A 61 11.77 2.47 2.31
C GLY A 61 10.34 2.30 2.81
N TYR A 62 10.03 1.09 3.25
CA TYR A 62 8.80 0.79 3.98
C TYR A 62 9.06 -0.20 5.11
N TYR A 63 8.24 -0.07 6.14
CA TYR A 63 8.09 -1.06 7.19
C TYR A 63 6.71 -1.69 7.06
N VAL A 64 6.63 -3.01 7.12
CA VAL A 64 5.37 -3.76 7.04
C VAL A 64 5.17 -4.58 8.31
N ASP A 65 3.93 -4.59 8.79
CA ASP A 65 3.49 -5.50 9.83
C ASP A 65 2.15 -6.16 9.45
N ARG A 66 1.55 -6.87 10.41
CA ARG A 66 0.30 -7.62 10.24
C ARG A 66 -0.92 -6.75 9.96
N THR A 67 -0.86 -5.47 10.31
CA THR A 67 -1.97 -4.52 10.28
C THR A 67 -1.88 -3.55 9.11
N GLY A 68 -0.70 -3.40 8.52
CA GLY A 68 -0.48 -2.43 7.47
C GLY A 68 0.99 -2.23 7.15
N PHE A 69 1.28 -1.10 6.52
CA PHE A 69 2.64 -0.68 6.27
C PHE A 69 2.80 0.83 6.42
N LYS A 70 3.98 1.23 6.86
CA LYS A 70 4.41 2.61 6.94
C LYS A 70 5.45 2.87 5.88
N THR A 71 5.37 4.04 5.25
CA THR A 71 6.28 4.41 4.18
C THR A 71 6.52 5.91 4.17
N ASN A 72 7.76 6.28 3.83
CA ASN A 72 8.18 7.67 3.71
C ASN A 72 8.18 8.08 2.25
N TYR A 73 7.45 9.15 1.93
CA TYR A 73 7.28 9.67 0.58
C TYR A 73 7.29 11.20 0.54
N PHE A 74 7.28 11.76 -0.66
CA PHE A 74 6.97 13.17 -0.88
C PHE A 74 5.45 13.35 -0.97
N THR A 75 4.94 14.48 -0.49
CA THR A 75 3.51 14.79 -0.45
C THR A 75 2.91 14.92 -1.85
N GLY A 76 1.63 14.56 -2.01
CA GLY A 76 0.91 14.72 -3.29
C GLY A 76 1.05 13.55 -4.29
N HIS A 77 1.58 12.41 -3.84
CA HIS A 77 1.69 11.18 -4.62
C HIS A 77 0.59 10.18 -4.27
N GLY A 78 0.25 9.31 -5.24
CA GLY A 78 -0.61 8.16 -5.02
C GLY A 78 0.23 6.89 -4.81
N ILE A 79 -0.23 6.03 -3.90
CA ILE A 79 0.32 4.70 -3.67
C ILE A 79 -0.69 3.64 -4.12
N ASP A 80 -0.20 2.63 -4.81
CA ASP A 80 -0.88 1.36 -4.96
C ASP A 80 -0.14 0.28 -4.19
N TYR A 81 -0.87 -0.66 -3.61
CA TYR A 81 -0.26 -1.79 -2.91
C TYR A 81 -1.00 -3.09 -3.18
N LEU A 82 -0.24 -4.19 -3.06
CA LEU A 82 -0.74 -5.56 -3.02
C LEU A 82 -0.08 -6.29 -1.84
N ALA A 83 -0.89 -6.76 -0.90
CA ALA A 83 -0.46 -7.52 0.26
C ALA A 83 -1.01 -8.96 0.17
N ILE A 84 -0.15 -9.95 0.36
CA ILE A 84 -0.46 -11.37 0.28
C ILE A 84 0.04 -12.05 1.55
N GLY A 85 -0.84 -12.66 2.33
CA GLY A 85 -0.47 -13.34 3.57
C GLY A 85 -1.63 -14.07 4.21
N TYR A 86 -1.37 -14.78 5.30
CA TYR A 86 -2.37 -15.50 6.10
C TYR A 86 -2.67 -14.72 7.37
#